data_AF-A0A1D2UAH1-F1
#
_entry.id   AF-A0A1D2UAH1-F1
#
_cell.length_a   1.000
_cell.length_b   1.000
_cell.length_c   1.000
_cell.angle_alpha   90.00
_cell.angle_beta   90.00
_cell.angle_gamma   90.00
#
_symmetry.space_group_name_H-M   'P 1'
#
loop_
_entity.id
_entity.type
_entity.pdbx_description
1 polymer ?
#
loop_
_entity_poly.entity_id
_entity_poly.type
_entity_poly.pdbx_seq_one_letter_code
_entity_poly.pdbx_strand_id
1 'polypeptide(L)'
;MAAIINTNINSLNAQRNLSNTQNALSTAMQRLSSGLRINSAKDDAAGLAIADRFTSQIRGMTQAARNANDGISLAQTAEGALGAAGGILQRIRELAVQSANATNSASDRAALNSEVTQLTSELDRIAKTTAFNGQNLLDGSFTSSQFQVGANANQTITATSSNFSTNKYGNNRIGSSVAATQGGTGNLVVGSSAGTNVSTAVAGSASTIAADATFAVNGSLGSATIGVTAGDSAKKVAANINAKTGETGVSATARTEIDLTAFTANAGYTLNVTSDNASAVTISFQMGAANDADGLAAAINAFNDKSSQTGVTARLNDAGNGITLTNASGNDIAISNNNAAAGGSVTVGTQATAGGASAYVTGELVLDSDKTFGLTTGATTTAGVSFFKVANASSQLQAVNNLDVSSVDAANRTLAMVDSAMSVVDGQRARYGALQSRFETTIANLQTAIENSSAARSRVQDADFASETANLSRAQILQQAGTAMVAQANQLPQGVLALLR
;
A
#
# COMPACT_ATOMS: atom_id res chain seq x y z
N MET A 1 37.78 35.25 86.19
CA MET A 1 37.04 35.72 84.99
C MET A 1 36.86 37.22 85.13
N ALA A 2 37.36 38.02 84.19
CA ALA A 2 37.11 39.46 84.19
C ALA A 2 35.61 39.71 83.91
N ALA A 3 34.89 40.26 84.89
CA ALA A 3 33.47 40.58 84.74
C ALA A 3 33.34 41.93 83.99
N ILE A 4 33.29 41.86 82.66
CA ILE A 4 33.04 43.02 81.80
C ILE A 4 31.52 43.21 81.72
N ILE A 5 30.99 44.29 82.30
CA ILE A 5 29.54 44.51 82.49
C ILE A 5 28.85 45.01 81.21
N ASN A 6 29.55 45.82 80.40
CA ASN A 6 28.96 46.49 79.23
C ASN A 6 28.80 45.58 78.00
N THR A 7 29.44 44.41 77.95
CA THR A 7 29.36 43.49 76.81
C THR A 7 29.10 42.07 77.29
N ASN A 8 27.85 41.63 77.19
CA ASN A 8 27.44 40.29 77.58
C ASN A 8 27.63 39.30 76.43
N ILE A 9 28.80 38.66 76.42
CA ILE A 9 29.20 37.68 75.39
C ILE A 9 28.25 36.46 75.42
N ASN A 10 27.73 36.06 76.58
CA ASN A 10 26.82 34.93 76.71
C ASN A 10 25.46 35.23 76.07
N SER A 11 24.94 36.44 76.25
CA SER A 11 23.70 36.88 75.57
C SER A 11 23.88 37.00 74.05
N LEU A 12 25.01 37.56 73.58
CA LEU A 12 25.33 37.61 72.15
C LEU A 12 25.49 36.23 71.50
N ASN A 13 26.03 35.26 72.23
CA ASN A 13 26.13 33.88 71.75
C ASN A 13 24.75 33.20 71.73
N ALA A 14 23.96 33.37 72.79
CA ALA A 14 22.59 32.85 72.87
C ALA A 14 21.68 33.45 71.78
N GLN A 15 21.79 34.76 71.49
CA GLN A 15 21.07 35.42 70.40
C GLN A 15 21.49 34.89 69.02
N ARG A 16 22.79 34.70 68.75
CA ARG A 16 23.26 34.09 67.49
C ARG A 16 22.70 32.68 67.28
N ASN A 17 22.71 31.85 68.33
CA ASN A 17 22.15 30.50 68.27
C ASN A 17 20.62 30.51 68.10
N LEU A 18 19.93 31.47 68.73
CA LEU A 18 18.50 31.67 68.55
C LEU A 18 18.15 32.09 67.11
N SER A 19 18.91 33.01 66.50
CA SER A 19 18.74 33.40 65.09
C SER A 19 18.99 32.23 64.13
N ASN A 20 20.01 31.41 64.38
CA ASN A 20 20.25 30.19 63.60
C ASN A 20 19.08 29.20 63.72
N THR A 21 18.50 29.08 64.92
CA THR A 21 17.34 28.20 65.17
C THR A 21 16.06 28.74 64.51
N GLN A 22 15.85 30.06 64.51
CA GLN A 22 14.74 30.69 63.78
C GLN A 22 14.85 30.47 62.26
N ASN A 23 16.05 30.57 61.70
CA ASN A 23 16.28 30.26 60.29
C ASN A 23 15.98 28.79 59.97
N ALA A 24 16.47 27.85 60.81
CA ALA A 24 16.20 26.43 60.65
C ALA A 24 14.69 26.10 60.75
N LEU A 25 13.99 26.73 61.70
CA LEU A 25 12.53 26.59 61.83
C LEU A 25 11.80 27.12 60.58
N SER A 26 12.22 28.27 60.05
CA SER A 26 11.63 28.86 58.85
C SER A 26 11.83 27.96 57.62
N THR A 27 13.01 27.35 57.46
CA THR A 27 13.29 26.40 56.38
C THR A 27 12.46 25.11 56.54
N ALA A 28 12.39 24.54 57.75
CA ALA A 28 11.58 23.34 58.00
C ALA A 28 10.08 23.59 57.72
N MET A 29 9.57 24.75 58.15
CA MET A 29 8.20 25.21 57.83
C MET A 29 7.99 25.34 56.32
N GLN A 30 8.94 25.95 55.60
CA GLN A 30 8.86 26.14 54.15
C GLN A 30 8.83 24.80 53.40
N ARG A 31 9.68 23.85 53.79
CA ARG A 31 9.74 22.51 53.17
C ARG A 31 8.53 21.65 53.51
N LEU A 32 8.02 21.74 54.74
CA LEU A 32 6.80 21.03 55.14
C LEU A 32 5.56 21.58 54.42
N SER A 33 5.52 22.89 54.22
CA SER A 33 4.42 23.58 53.50
C SER A 33 4.45 23.31 52.00
N SER A 34 5.63 23.35 51.36
CA SER A 34 5.75 23.08 49.93
C SER A 34 5.76 21.59 49.58
N GLY A 35 6.09 20.71 50.54
CA GLY A 35 6.37 19.30 50.30
C GLY A 35 7.69 19.05 49.54
N LEU A 36 8.48 20.11 49.27
CA LEU A 36 9.71 20.03 48.50
C LEU A 36 10.91 20.32 49.40
N ARG A 37 11.93 19.46 49.31
CA ARG A 37 13.24 19.65 49.96
C ARG A 37 14.00 20.83 49.35
N ILE A 38 13.86 21.01 48.04
CA ILE A 38 14.50 22.08 47.27
C ILE A 38 13.40 23.03 46.79
N ASN A 39 13.28 24.20 47.42
CA ASN A 39 12.27 25.20 47.05
C ASN A 39 12.90 26.40 46.33
N SER A 40 14.20 26.64 46.53
CA SER A 40 14.95 27.70 45.85
C SER A 40 16.36 27.24 45.47
N ALA A 41 17.00 27.96 44.54
CA ALA A 41 18.38 27.69 44.13
C ALA A 41 19.39 27.82 45.29
N LYS A 42 19.01 28.49 46.40
CA LYS A 42 19.83 28.58 47.62
C LYS A 42 19.92 27.25 48.36
N ASP A 43 18.90 26.40 48.25
CA ASP A 43 18.83 25.14 49.01
C ASP A 43 19.74 24.08 48.39
N ASP A 44 19.74 23.95 47.06
CA ASP A 44 20.64 23.10 46.28
C ASP A 44 20.59 23.49 44.79
N ALA A 45 21.59 24.24 44.31
CA ALA A 45 21.62 24.70 42.93
C ALA A 45 21.77 23.57 41.89
N ALA A 46 22.54 22.53 42.20
CA ALA A 46 22.75 21.40 41.31
C ALA A 46 21.53 20.47 41.30
N GLY A 47 20.94 20.21 42.47
CA GLY A 47 19.70 19.44 42.62
C GLY A 47 18.52 20.09 41.90
N LEU A 48 18.38 21.41 41.99
CA LEU A 48 17.37 22.16 41.25
C LEU A 48 17.56 22.03 39.73
N ALA A 49 18.78 22.20 39.22
CA ALA A 49 19.06 22.07 37.78
C ALA A 49 18.73 20.66 37.23
N ILE A 50 19.01 19.61 38.02
CA ILE A 50 18.65 18.23 37.66
C ILE A 50 17.13 18.04 37.69
N ALA A 51 16.44 18.55 38.71
CA ALA A 51 14.99 18.49 38.83
C ALA A 51 14.27 19.25 37.70
N ASP A 52 14.81 20.40 37.28
CA ASP A 52 14.33 21.18 36.13
C ASP A 52 14.52 20.41 34.82
N ARG A 53 15.67 19.73 34.65
CA ARG A 53 15.89 18.87 33.48
C ARG A 53 14.91 17.71 33.44
N PHE A 54 14.67 17.02 34.56
CA PHE A 54 13.65 15.97 34.63
C PHE A 54 12.26 16.52 34.36
N THR A 55 11.93 17.71 34.86
CA THR A 55 10.63 18.35 34.59
C THR A 55 10.46 18.68 33.11
N SER A 56 11.50 19.19 32.44
CA SER A 56 11.50 19.42 31.01
C SER A 56 11.32 18.11 30.23
N GLN A 57 12.07 17.06 30.58
CA GLN A 57 11.96 15.74 29.94
C GLN A 57 10.58 15.11 30.13
N ILE A 58 10.03 15.15 31.35
CA ILE A 58 8.67 14.63 31.63
C ILE A 58 7.64 15.37 30.78
N ARG A 59 7.67 16.71 30.75
CA ARG A 59 6.76 17.50 29.92
C ARG A 59 6.92 17.19 28.42
N GLY A 60 8.16 17.03 27.96
CA GLY A 60 8.47 16.63 26.59
C GLY A 60 7.91 15.26 26.24
N MET A 61 8.10 14.26 27.11
CA MET A 61 7.56 12.91 26.93
C MET A 61 6.03 12.87 27.01
N THR A 62 5.40 13.65 27.89
CA THR A 62 3.93 13.77 27.94
C THR A 62 3.38 14.37 26.65
N GLN A 63 4.02 15.40 26.09
CA GLN A 63 3.64 15.94 24.79
C GLN A 63 3.86 14.92 23.66
N ALA A 64 4.99 14.22 23.68
CA ALA A 64 5.30 13.17 22.72
C ALA A 64 4.25 12.03 22.74
N ALA A 65 3.78 11.64 23.92
CA ALA A 65 2.71 10.65 24.06
C ALA A 65 1.40 11.17 23.42
N ARG A 66 1.06 12.45 23.59
CA ARG A 66 -0.09 13.06 22.89
C ARG A 66 0.08 13.06 21.39
N ASN A 67 1.25 13.49 20.88
CA ASN A 67 1.56 13.47 19.46
C ASN A 67 1.46 12.05 18.86
N ALA A 68 1.86 11.02 19.62
CA ALA A 68 1.71 9.62 19.19
C ALA A 68 0.24 9.18 19.14
N ASN A 69 -0.60 9.63 20.08
CA ASN A 69 -2.05 9.38 20.02
C ASN A 69 -2.71 10.10 18.82
N ASP A 70 -2.26 11.31 18.48
CA ASP A 70 -2.70 12.00 17.26
C ASP A 70 -2.29 11.21 16.01
N GLY A 71 -1.09 10.63 16.01
CA GLY A 71 -0.61 9.72 14.96
C GLY A 71 -1.47 8.47 14.80
N ILE A 72 -1.90 7.85 15.92
CA ILE A 72 -2.85 6.73 15.92
C ILE A 72 -4.19 7.16 15.32
N SER A 73 -4.73 8.29 15.76
CA SER A 73 -6.02 8.82 15.29
C SER A 73 -6.01 9.10 13.78
N LEU A 74 -4.90 9.67 13.27
CA LEU A 74 -4.69 9.88 11.84
C LEU A 74 -4.65 8.55 11.08
N ALA A 75 -3.87 7.57 11.58
CA ALA A 75 -3.75 6.27 10.95
C ALA A 75 -5.09 5.50 10.94
N GLN A 76 -5.89 5.59 12.00
CA GLN A 76 -7.23 4.99 12.08
C GLN A 76 -8.22 5.66 11.12
N THR A 77 -8.18 6.98 10.99
CA THR A 77 -9.02 7.72 10.03
C THR A 77 -8.71 7.30 8.59
N ALA A 78 -7.42 7.18 8.25
CA ALA A 78 -7.01 6.71 6.93
C ALA A 78 -7.33 5.23 6.70
N GLU A 79 -7.10 4.36 7.69
CA GLU A 79 -7.38 2.92 7.59
C GLU A 79 -8.88 2.64 7.43
N GLY A 80 -9.74 3.34 8.18
CA GLY A 80 -11.19 3.19 8.07
C GLY A 80 -11.72 3.62 6.69
N ALA A 81 -11.19 4.72 6.14
CA ALA A 81 -11.50 5.15 4.78
C ALA A 81 -11.06 4.13 3.72
N LEU A 82 -9.86 3.55 3.88
CA LEU A 82 -9.37 2.48 3.00
C LEU A 82 -10.17 1.18 3.16
N GLY A 83 -10.70 0.89 4.36
CA GLY A 83 -11.63 -0.22 4.58
C GLY A 83 -12.92 -0.05 3.78
N ALA A 84 -13.50 1.16 3.76
CA ALA A 84 -14.66 1.48 2.94
C ALA A 84 -14.34 1.39 1.43
N ALA A 85 -13.18 1.91 1.00
CA ALA A 85 -12.71 1.77 -0.38
C ALA A 85 -12.55 0.30 -0.79
N GLY A 86 -12.01 -0.54 0.10
CA GLY A 86 -11.89 -1.99 -0.11
C GLY A 86 -13.26 -2.67 -0.30
N GLY A 87 -14.27 -2.30 0.49
CA GLY A 87 -15.64 -2.80 0.32
C GLY A 87 -16.27 -2.39 -1.02
N ILE A 88 -16.01 -1.16 -1.48
CA ILE A 88 -16.46 -0.70 -2.81
C ILE A 88 -15.76 -1.49 -3.93
N LEU A 89 -14.45 -1.71 -3.83
CA LEU A 89 -13.71 -2.51 -4.81
C LEU A 89 -14.24 -3.95 -4.87
N GLN A 90 -14.54 -4.57 -3.73
CA GLN A 90 -15.19 -5.88 -3.70
C GLN A 90 -16.55 -5.87 -4.41
N ARG A 91 -17.38 -4.83 -4.20
CA ARG A 91 -18.65 -4.67 -4.91
C ARG A 91 -18.45 -4.52 -6.42
N ILE A 92 -17.48 -3.72 -6.87
CA ILE A 92 -17.15 -3.60 -8.30
C ILE A 92 -16.71 -4.95 -8.87
N ARG A 93 -15.96 -5.74 -8.11
CA ARG A 93 -15.57 -7.11 -8.49
C ARG A 93 -16.79 -8.01 -8.71
N GLU A 94 -17.77 -7.97 -7.80
CA GLU A 94 -19.02 -8.72 -7.96
C GLU A 94 -19.77 -8.34 -9.25
N LEU A 95 -19.88 -7.03 -9.52
CA LEU A 95 -20.52 -6.53 -10.74
C LEU A 95 -19.76 -6.94 -12.01
N ALA A 96 -18.43 -6.98 -11.96
CA ALA A 96 -17.62 -7.46 -13.06
C ALA A 96 -17.81 -8.97 -13.31
N VAL A 97 -17.83 -9.80 -12.26
CA VAL A 97 -18.16 -11.23 -12.38
C VAL A 97 -19.57 -11.42 -12.91
N GLN A 98 -20.54 -10.63 -12.44
CA GLN A 98 -21.92 -10.69 -12.92
C GLN A 98 -21.98 -10.33 -14.41
N SER A 99 -21.36 -9.22 -14.83
CA SER A 99 -21.36 -8.77 -16.22
C SER A 99 -20.66 -9.75 -17.17
N ALA A 100 -19.63 -10.45 -16.68
CA ALA A 100 -18.91 -11.48 -17.44
C ALA A 100 -19.80 -12.68 -17.84
N ASN A 101 -20.95 -12.90 -17.17
CA ASN A 101 -21.88 -13.95 -17.57
C ASN A 101 -22.54 -13.65 -18.93
N ALA A 102 -22.64 -14.69 -19.76
CA ALA A 102 -23.20 -14.59 -21.11
C ALA A 102 -24.72 -14.37 -21.14
N THR A 103 -25.43 -14.66 -20.04
CA THR A 103 -26.89 -14.46 -19.94
C THR A 103 -27.32 -13.00 -19.85
N ASN A 104 -26.39 -12.08 -19.58
CA ASN A 104 -26.69 -10.65 -19.53
C ASN A 104 -26.71 -10.06 -20.94
N SER A 105 -27.76 -9.29 -21.23
CA SER A 105 -27.85 -8.52 -22.47
C SER A 105 -26.90 -7.31 -22.45
N ALA A 106 -26.69 -6.69 -23.61
CA ALA A 106 -25.89 -5.46 -23.70
C ALA A 106 -26.50 -4.32 -22.86
N SER A 107 -27.83 -4.22 -22.77
CA SER A 107 -28.51 -3.25 -21.91
C SER A 107 -28.30 -3.53 -20.42
N ASP A 108 -28.29 -4.81 -20.00
CA ASP A 108 -28.03 -5.17 -18.61
C ASP A 108 -26.60 -4.81 -18.22
N ARG A 109 -25.63 -5.11 -19.10
CA ARG A 109 -24.22 -4.72 -18.89
C ARG A 109 -24.04 -3.21 -18.82
N ALA A 110 -24.78 -2.43 -19.61
CA ALA A 110 -24.75 -0.97 -19.54
C ALA A 110 -25.31 -0.44 -18.19
N ALA A 111 -26.35 -1.08 -17.65
CA ALA A 111 -26.88 -0.75 -16.33
C ALA A 111 -25.88 -1.08 -15.20
N LEU A 112 -25.27 -2.27 -15.24
CA LEU A 112 -24.20 -2.66 -14.31
C LEU A 112 -23.02 -1.69 -14.40
N ASN A 113 -22.65 -1.27 -15.61
CA ASN A 113 -21.58 -0.29 -15.81
C ASN A 113 -21.91 1.06 -15.19
N SER A 114 -23.17 1.48 -15.24
CA SER A 114 -23.61 2.72 -14.57
C SER A 114 -23.40 2.64 -13.05
N GLU A 115 -23.69 1.49 -12.43
CA GLU A 115 -23.39 1.25 -11.00
C GLU A 115 -21.87 1.33 -10.74
N VAL A 116 -21.04 0.69 -11.58
CA VAL A 116 -19.57 0.77 -11.48
C VAL A 116 -19.07 2.22 -11.58
N THR A 117 -19.61 3.04 -12.49
CA THR A 117 -19.21 4.46 -12.60
C THR A 117 -19.57 5.30 -11.37
N GLN A 118 -20.68 4.99 -10.70
CA GLN A 118 -21.04 5.64 -9.43
C GLN A 118 -20.10 5.21 -8.30
N LEU A 119 -19.80 3.91 -8.21
CA LEU A 119 -18.89 3.36 -7.22
C LEU A 119 -17.46 3.90 -7.39
N THR A 120 -16.97 4.04 -8.62
CA THR A 120 -15.66 4.67 -8.89
C THR A 120 -15.63 6.16 -8.54
N SER A 121 -16.72 6.88 -8.78
CA SER A 121 -16.87 8.27 -8.33
C SER A 121 -16.84 8.38 -6.81
N GLU A 122 -17.45 7.42 -6.12
CA GLU A 122 -17.43 7.34 -4.66
C GLU A 122 -16.03 7.01 -4.11
N LEU A 123 -15.27 6.14 -4.79
CA LEU A 123 -13.85 5.91 -4.47
C LEU A 123 -13.02 7.21 -4.57
N ASP A 124 -13.20 7.99 -5.63
CA ASP A 124 -12.52 9.27 -5.81
C ASP A 124 -12.95 10.29 -4.74
N ARG A 125 -14.24 10.30 -4.38
CA ARG A 125 -14.75 11.12 -3.28
C ARG A 125 -14.09 10.76 -1.95
N ILE A 126 -14.01 9.47 -1.60
CA ILE A 126 -13.34 9.01 -0.36
C ILE A 126 -11.88 9.46 -0.36
N ALA A 127 -11.16 9.29 -1.46
CA ALA A 127 -9.76 9.70 -1.56
C ALA A 127 -9.56 11.21 -1.35
N LYS A 128 -10.45 12.04 -1.92
CA LYS A 128 -10.37 13.52 -1.86
C LYS A 128 -10.92 14.15 -0.58
N THR A 129 -11.85 13.47 0.10
CA THR A 129 -12.55 14.02 1.28
C THR A 129 -12.04 13.48 2.61
N THR A 130 -11.30 12.37 2.60
CA THR A 130 -10.68 11.83 3.82
C THR A 130 -9.57 12.76 4.29
N ALA A 131 -9.86 13.53 5.33
CA ALA A 131 -8.95 14.50 5.91
C ALA A 131 -8.85 14.33 7.43
N PHE A 132 -7.68 14.68 7.97
CA PHE A 132 -7.46 14.81 9.41
C PHE A 132 -6.87 16.19 9.69
N ASN A 133 -7.53 16.96 10.57
CA ASN A 133 -7.13 18.33 10.91
C ASN A 133 -6.92 19.24 9.67
N GLY A 134 -7.81 19.11 8.68
CA GLY A 134 -7.79 19.90 7.44
C GLY A 134 -6.76 19.45 6.38
N GLN A 135 -5.97 18.42 6.64
CA GLN A 135 -5.05 17.83 5.66
C GLN A 135 -5.63 16.55 5.09
N ASN A 136 -5.71 16.47 3.75
CA ASN A 136 -6.15 15.27 3.04
C ASN A 136 -5.10 14.16 3.18
N LEU A 137 -5.54 12.93 3.41
CA LEU A 137 -4.63 11.82 3.71
C LEU A 137 -4.36 10.90 2.51
N LEU A 138 -5.26 10.87 1.53
CA LEU A 138 -5.32 9.83 0.50
C LEU A 138 -5.22 10.39 -0.94
N ASP A 139 -5.17 11.70 -1.14
CA ASP A 139 -5.08 12.34 -2.45
C ASP A 139 -3.63 12.47 -3.00
N GLY A 140 -2.66 12.02 -2.21
CA GLY A 140 -1.22 12.08 -2.51
C GLY A 140 -0.52 13.35 -2.03
N SER A 141 -1.24 14.37 -1.54
CA SER A 141 -0.61 15.54 -0.92
C SER A 141 0.15 15.15 0.36
N PHE A 142 -0.39 14.19 1.10
CA PHE A 142 0.23 13.58 2.27
C PHE A 142 1.23 12.48 1.87
N THR A 143 2.39 12.84 1.35
CA THR A 143 3.42 11.84 0.98
C THR A 143 4.11 11.25 2.21
N SER A 144 4.58 12.13 3.11
CA SER A 144 5.24 11.72 4.35
C SER A 144 5.09 12.79 5.42
N SER A 145 4.67 12.40 6.63
CA SER A 145 4.58 13.28 7.79
C SER A 145 5.38 12.69 8.95
N GLN A 146 6.06 13.55 9.71
CA GLN A 146 6.87 13.14 10.85
C GLN A 146 6.18 13.51 12.15
N PHE A 147 6.05 12.54 13.04
CA PHE A 147 5.51 12.72 14.38
C PHE A 147 6.64 12.72 15.39
N GLN A 148 6.81 13.81 16.12
CA GLN A 148 7.77 13.91 17.21
C GLN A 148 7.24 13.13 18.42
N VAL A 149 7.84 11.98 18.69
CA VAL A 149 7.42 11.01 19.72
C VAL A 149 8.47 10.81 20.81
N GLY A 150 9.38 11.77 20.97
CA GLY A 150 10.33 11.79 22.07
C GLY A 150 10.62 13.21 22.59
N ALA A 151 11.29 13.29 23.73
CA ALA A 151 11.60 14.57 24.38
C ALA A 151 12.77 15.32 23.73
N ASN A 152 13.61 14.62 22.96
CA ASN A 152 14.77 15.23 22.28
C ASN A 152 14.51 15.39 20.78
N ALA A 153 15.20 16.34 20.16
CA ALA A 153 15.09 16.59 18.72
C ALA A 153 15.33 15.32 17.88
N ASN A 154 14.58 15.18 16.77
CA ASN A 154 14.68 14.10 15.79
C ASN A 154 14.28 12.69 16.28
N GLN A 155 13.60 12.59 17.43
CA GLN A 155 12.96 11.35 17.87
C GLN A 155 11.58 11.23 17.21
N THR A 156 11.54 10.87 15.93
CA THR A 156 10.32 10.89 15.13
C THR A 156 9.90 9.52 14.60
N ILE A 157 8.60 9.37 14.35
CA ILE A 157 8.02 8.30 13.54
C ILE A 157 7.48 8.93 12.26
N THR A 158 7.93 8.43 11.11
CA THR A 158 7.43 8.86 9.80
C THR A 158 6.24 8.02 9.39
N ALA A 159 5.10 8.67 9.13
CA ALA A 159 3.94 8.08 8.49
C ALA A 159 3.98 8.40 7.00
N THR A 160 3.85 7.39 6.16
CA THR A 160 3.78 7.54 4.70
C THR A 160 2.40 7.12 4.20
N SER A 161 1.79 7.92 3.34
CA SER A 161 0.58 7.54 2.60
C SER A 161 0.89 7.42 1.12
N SER A 162 0.19 6.51 0.47
CA SER A 162 0.20 6.38 -0.99
C SER A 162 -0.92 7.22 -1.59
N ASN A 163 -0.85 7.54 -2.88
CA ASN A 163 -1.92 8.26 -3.57
C ASN A 163 -3.03 7.29 -3.99
N PHE A 164 -4.24 7.48 -3.45
CA PHE A 164 -5.45 6.70 -3.76
C PHE A 164 -6.48 7.49 -4.56
N SER A 165 -6.10 8.60 -5.22
CA SER A 165 -6.95 9.14 -6.29
C SER A 165 -7.07 8.10 -7.40
N THR A 166 -8.28 7.89 -7.93
CA THR A 166 -8.60 6.81 -8.89
C THR A 166 -7.75 6.82 -10.17
N ASN A 167 -7.07 7.93 -10.46
CA ASN A 167 -6.16 8.08 -11.60
C ASN A 167 -4.71 7.63 -11.34
N LYS A 168 -4.35 7.28 -10.10
CA LYS A 168 -2.96 7.07 -9.66
C LYS A 168 -2.65 5.68 -9.14
N TYR A 169 -3.64 4.82 -8.99
CA TYR A 169 -3.48 3.42 -8.63
C TYR A 169 -4.39 2.54 -9.49
N GLY A 170 -4.07 1.25 -9.54
CA GLY A 170 -4.74 0.27 -10.41
C GLY A 170 -3.77 -0.86 -10.76
N ASN A 171 -3.85 -1.35 -11.98
CA ASN A 171 -3.01 -2.44 -12.46
C ASN A 171 -2.01 -1.93 -13.49
N ASN A 172 -0.73 -2.20 -13.29
CA ASN A 172 0.29 -1.94 -14.28
C ASN A 172 0.34 -3.13 -15.23
N ARG A 173 0.22 -2.89 -16.54
CA ARG A 173 0.07 -3.96 -17.53
C ARG A 173 0.99 -3.79 -18.73
N ILE A 174 1.46 -4.90 -19.28
CA ILE A 174 2.14 -4.98 -20.59
C ILE A 174 1.47 -6.09 -21.40
N GLY A 175 0.93 -5.77 -22.58
CA GLY A 175 0.40 -6.75 -23.53
C GLY A 175 1.41 -7.08 -24.64
N SER A 176 1.15 -8.17 -25.38
CA SER A 176 1.99 -8.65 -26.50
C SER A 176 2.21 -7.59 -27.60
N SER A 177 1.20 -6.76 -27.89
CA SER A 177 1.32 -5.57 -28.73
C SER A 177 1.67 -4.33 -27.88
N VAL A 178 2.94 -4.26 -27.48
CA VAL A 178 3.51 -3.13 -26.72
C VAL A 178 3.58 -1.88 -27.62
N ALA A 179 3.20 -0.72 -27.07
CA ALA A 179 3.49 0.56 -27.70
C ALA A 179 5.01 0.76 -27.88
N ALA A 180 5.44 1.08 -29.09
CA ALA A 180 6.85 1.23 -29.45
C ALA A 180 7.55 2.48 -28.86
N THR A 181 6.81 3.36 -28.15
CA THR A 181 7.32 4.65 -27.67
C THR A 181 6.81 4.94 -26.25
N GLN A 182 7.63 5.60 -25.41
CA GLN A 182 7.16 6.15 -24.13
C GLN A 182 5.95 7.07 -24.36
N GLY A 183 4.79 6.70 -23.80
CA GLY A 183 3.54 7.44 -23.97
C GLY A 183 2.67 7.01 -25.16
N GLY A 184 3.09 6.04 -25.99
CA GLY A 184 2.21 5.41 -26.97
C GLY A 184 1.22 4.47 -26.29
N THR A 185 -0.02 4.41 -26.76
CA THR A 185 -1.05 3.51 -26.23
C THR A 185 -0.87 2.11 -26.81
N GLY A 186 -0.56 1.10 -25.98
CA GLY A 186 -0.63 -0.31 -26.39
C GLY A 186 -2.08 -0.79 -26.51
N ASN A 187 -2.29 -2.01 -27.00
CA ASN A 187 -3.63 -2.56 -27.31
C ASN A 187 -4.57 -2.75 -26.10
N LEU A 188 -4.12 -2.40 -24.90
CA LEU A 188 -4.82 -2.58 -23.63
C LEU A 188 -4.92 -1.27 -22.82
N VAL A 189 -4.60 -0.10 -23.40
CA VAL A 189 -4.58 1.21 -22.72
C VAL A 189 -5.95 1.88 -22.68
N VAL A 190 -6.15 2.78 -21.71
CA VAL A 190 -7.24 3.76 -21.66
C VAL A 190 -7.52 4.35 -23.05
N GLY A 191 -8.72 4.07 -23.59
CA GLY A 191 -9.14 4.49 -24.94
C GLY A 191 -9.05 3.41 -26.03
N SER A 192 -8.58 2.19 -25.73
CA SER A 192 -8.65 1.05 -26.65
C SER A 192 -10.10 0.66 -26.93
N SER A 193 -10.47 0.57 -28.20
CA SER A 193 -11.80 0.09 -28.62
C SER A 193 -11.95 -1.40 -28.28
N ALA A 194 -13.07 -1.75 -27.65
CA ALA A 194 -13.47 -3.14 -27.42
C ALA A 194 -13.51 -3.91 -28.76
N GLY A 195 -13.01 -5.15 -28.77
CA GLY A 195 -13.19 -6.08 -29.89
C GLY A 195 -12.10 -6.10 -30.97
N THR A 196 -10.91 -5.54 -30.74
CA THR A 196 -9.78 -5.78 -31.67
C THR A 196 -9.08 -7.08 -31.30
N ASN A 197 -9.16 -8.09 -32.17
CA ASN A 197 -8.39 -9.33 -32.03
C ASN A 197 -6.91 -9.02 -31.83
N VAL A 198 -6.38 -9.39 -30.66
CA VAL A 198 -5.00 -9.06 -30.28
C VAL A 198 -4.00 -10.08 -30.84
N SER A 199 -4.47 -11.31 -31.07
CA SER A 199 -3.64 -12.37 -31.64
C SER A 199 -3.39 -12.10 -33.12
N THR A 200 -2.15 -12.23 -33.56
CA THR A 200 -1.79 -12.03 -34.97
C THR A 200 -1.74 -13.37 -35.70
N ALA A 201 -2.41 -13.46 -36.83
CA ALA A 201 -2.25 -14.56 -37.75
C ALA A 201 -1.09 -14.28 -38.74
N VAL A 202 -0.33 -15.30 -39.11
CA VAL A 202 0.67 -15.25 -40.19
C VAL A 202 0.40 -16.39 -41.18
N ALA A 203 0.74 -16.17 -42.45
CA ALA A 203 0.62 -17.21 -43.48
C ALA A 203 1.62 -18.34 -43.24
N GLY A 204 1.20 -19.58 -43.47
CA GLY A 204 1.98 -20.79 -43.26
C GLY A 204 1.58 -21.56 -42.00
N SER A 205 2.36 -22.59 -41.67
CA SER A 205 2.07 -23.53 -40.58
C SER A 205 3.07 -23.42 -39.41
N ALA A 206 3.86 -22.35 -39.37
CA ALA A 206 4.90 -22.14 -38.38
C ALA A 206 4.57 -20.97 -37.46
N SER A 207 5.00 -21.09 -36.19
CA SER A 207 4.87 -20.02 -35.20
C SER A 207 5.57 -18.75 -35.63
N THR A 208 5.03 -17.61 -35.19
CA THR A 208 5.73 -16.33 -35.33
C THR A 208 6.99 -16.26 -34.47
N ILE A 209 7.18 -17.17 -33.50
CA ILE A 209 8.41 -17.32 -32.73
C ILE A 209 9.35 -18.28 -33.48
N ALA A 210 10.21 -17.72 -34.34
CA ALA A 210 11.04 -18.46 -35.28
C ALA A 210 12.43 -18.87 -34.73
N ALA A 211 12.87 -18.31 -33.60
CA ALA A 211 14.14 -18.68 -32.98
C ALA A 211 14.09 -18.52 -31.44
N ASP A 212 15.03 -19.17 -30.77
CA ASP A 212 15.21 -19.05 -29.33
C ASP A 212 15.61 -17.63 -28.94
N ALA A 213 15.01 -17.11 -27.88
CA ALA A 213 15.29 -15.80 -27.33
C ALA A 213 15.20 -15.79 -25.81
N THR A 214 15.74 -14.73 -25.23
CA THR A 214 15.59 -14.43 -23.82
C THR A 214 15.20 -12.98 -23.63
N PHE A 215 14.35 -12.71 -22.65
CA PHE A 215 14.05 -11.36 -22.20
C PHE A 215 14.07 -11.28 -20.68
N ALA A 216 14.44 -10.12 -20.14
CA ALA A 216 14.38 -9.86 -18.72
C ALA A 216 13.04 -9.23 -18.37
N VAL A 217 12.43 -9.71 -17.28
CA VAL A 217 11.33 -9.03 -16.59
C VAL A 217 11.96 -8.27 -15.43
N ASN A 218 11.77 -6.96 -15.39
CA ASN A 218 12.29 -6.06 -14.36
C ASN A 218 11.13 -5.59 -13.50
N GLY A 219 10.84 -6.33 -12.43
CA GLY A 219 9.73 -6.02 -11.53
C GLY A 219 10.20 -5.32 -10.25
N SER A 220 9.26 -5.13 -9.32
CA SER A 220 9.53 -4.38 -8.08
C SER A 220 10.34 -5.16 -7.05
N LEU A 221 10.35 -6.49 -7.12
CA LEU A 221 11.14 -7.36 -6.22
C LEU A 221 12.55 -7.65 -6.76
N GLY A 222 12.78 -7.47 -8.07
CA GLY A 222 14.02 -7.86 -8.72
C GLY A 222 13.85 -8.08 -10.22
N SER A 223 14.86 -8.68 -10.85
CA SER A 223 14.83 -9.02 -12.27
C SER A 223 15.11 -10.50 -12.50
N ALA A 224 14.36 -11.10 -13.41
CA ALA A 224 14.54 -12.49 -13.84
C ALA A 224 14.56 -12.58 -15.38
N THR A 225 15.43 -13.43 -15.90
CA THR A 225 15.50 -13.73 -17.34
C THR A 225 14.57 -14.90 -17.67
N ILE A 226 13.73 -14.69 -18.67
CA ILE A 226 12.77 -15.67 -19.20
C ILE A 226 13.27 -16.15 -20.56
N GLY A 227 13.37 -17.46 -20.70
CA GLY A 227 13.66 -18.12 -21.97
C GLY A 227 12.39 -18.36 -22.78
N VAL A 228 12.47 -18.11 -24.08
CA VAL A 228 11.48 -18.46 -25.09
C VAL A 228 12.19 -19.33 -26.11
N THR A 229 11.70 -20.54 -26.33
CA THR A 229 12.22 -21.43 -27.38
C THR A 229 11.38 -21.31 -28.66
N ALA A 230 11.99 -21.60 -29.81
CA ALA A 230 11.31 -21.55 -31.10
C ALA A 230 10.04 -22.42 -31.08
N GLY A 231 8.90 -21.85 -31.49
CA GLY A 231 7.60 -22.52 -31.46
C GLY A 231 6.92 -22.61 -30.09
N ASP A 232 7.45 -21.99 -29.04
CA ASP A 232 6.73 -21.91 -27.76
C ASP A 232 5.42 -21.12 -27.90
N SER A 233 4.34 -21.68 -27.35
CA SER A 233 3.05 -21.00 -27.25
C SER A 233 3.04 -19.98 -26.12
N ALA A 234 2.10 -19.02 -26.17
CA ALA A 234 1.94 -18.03 -25.12
C ALA A 234 1.70 -18.67 -23.74
N LYS A 235 1.00 -19.82 -23.69
CA LYS A 235 0.82 -20.64 -22.48
C LYS A 235 2.13 -20.98 -21.80
N LYS A 236 3.10 -21.50 -22.56
CA LYS A 236 4.38 -21.98 -22.01
C LYS A 236 5.22 -20.80 -21.52
N VAL A 237 5.24 -19.69 -22.26
CA VAL A 237 5.94 -18.48 -21.82
C VAL A 237 5.28 -17.86 -20.59
N ALA A 238 3.95 -17.82 -20.50
CA ALA A 238 3.24 -17.38 -19.30
C ALA A 238 3.59 -18.24 -18.08
N ALA A 239 3.65 -19.56 -18.24
CA ALA A 239 4.08 -20.47 -17.17
C ALA A 239 5.52 -20.19 -16.73
N ASN A 240 6.45 -19.93 -17.66
CA ASN A 240 7.83 -19.56 -17.35
C ASN A 240 7.92 -18.25 -16.56
N ILE A 241 7.08 -17.25 -16.88
CA ILE A 241 7.00 -15.99 -16.11
C ILE A 241 6.41 -16.25 -14.72
N ASN A 242 5.31 -16.99 -14.64
CA ASN A 242 4.62 -17.26 -13.37
C ASN A 242 5.49 -18.08 -12.40
N ALA A 243 6.36 -18.94 -12.91
CA ALA A 243 7.37 -19.64 -12.11
C ALA A 243 8.39 -18.67 -11.45
N LYS A 244 8.51 -17.45 -11.98
CA LYS A 244 9.42 -16.38 -11.52
C LYS A 244 8.68 -15.20 -10.86
N THR A 245 7.38 -15.33 -10.57
CA THR A 245 6.61 -14.28 -9.89
C THR A 245 7.17 -13.96 -8.50
N GLY A 246 7.71 -14.95 -7.77
CA GLY A 246 8.34 -14.71 -6.47
C GLY A 246 9.62 -13.84 -6.52
N GLU A 247 10.30 -13.80 -7.66
CA GLU A 247 11.53 -13.01 -7.85
C GLU A 247 11.23 -11.61 -8.45
N THR A 248 10.16 -11.50 -9.25
CA THR A 248 9.85 -10.27 -10.01
C THR A 248 8.66 -9.50 -9.45
N GLY A 249 7.66 -10.17 -8.88
CA GLY A 249 6.36 -9.59 -8.54
C GLY A 249 5.44 -9.33 -9.74
N VAL A 250 5.69 -10.01 -10.87
CA VAL A 250 4.89 -9.90 -12.09
C VAL A 250 4.22 -11.25 -12.38
N SER A 251 2.93 -11.20 -12.71
CA SER A 251 2.13 -12.35 -13.11
C SER A 251 1.80 -12.25 -14.60
N ALA A 252 1.61 -13.40 -15.26
CA ALA A 252 1.30 -13.46 -16.67
C ALA A 252 0.06 -14.31 -16.95
N THR A 253 -0.78 -13.83 -17.85
CA THR A 253 -1.92 -14.56 -18.42
C THR A 253 -1.74 -14.70 -19.92
N ALA A 254 -2.12 -15.86 -20.46
CA ALA A 254 -2.05 -16.14 -21.89
C ALA A 254 -3.43 -16.50 -22.42
N ARG A 255 -3.75 -16.03 -23.61
CA ARG A 255 -5.00 -16.32 -24.30
C ARG A 255 -4.76 -16.26 -25.81
N THR A 256 -5.42 -17.10 -26.58
CA THR A 256 -5.39 -17.01 -28.03
C THR A 256 -6.81 -16.74 -28.50
N GLU A 257 -7.00 -15.63 -29.20
CA GLU A 257 -8.31 -15.21 -29.69
C GLU A 257 -8.19 -14.56 -31.06
N ILE A 258 -8.96 -15.06 -32.02
CA ILE A 258 -8.86 -14.65 -33.42
C ILE A 258 -10.20 -14.82 -34.13
N ASP A 259 -10.56 -13.84 -34.95
CA ASP A 259 -11.75 -13.94 -35.79
C ASP A 259 -11.47 -14.64 -37.12
N LEU A 260 -12.39 -15.51 -37.51
CA LEU A 260 -12.54 -16.03 -38.86
C LEU A 260 -13.67 -15.27 -39.54
N THR A 261 -13.36 -14.62 -40.64
CA THR A 261 -14.30 -13.79 -41.42
C THR A 261 -14.18 -14.10 -42.90
N ALA A 262 -14.95 -13.38 -43.72
CA ALA A 262 -14.96 -13.50 -45.18
C ALA A 262 -15.35 -14.90 -45.68
N PHE A 263 -16.26 -15.57 -44.96
CA PHE A 263 -16.90 -16.78 -45.45
C PHE A 263 -17.75 -16.46 -46.69
N THR A 264 -17.79 -17.39 -47.64
CA THR A 264 -18.68 -17.34 -48.78
C THR A 264 -19.99 -18.02 -48.40
N ALA A 265 -21.12 -17.32 -48.56
CA ALA A 265 -22.44 -17.88 -48.29
C ALA A 265 -22.70 -19.12 -49.16
N ASN A 266 -23.45 -20.09 -48.63
CA ASN A 266 -23.76 -21.35 -49.31
C ASN A 266 -22.54 -22.21 -49.71
N ALA A 267 -21.34 -21.93 -49.16
CA ALA A 267 -20.14 -22.71 -49.44
C ALA A 267 -19.81 -23.71 -48.33
N GLY A 268 -19.26 -24.84 -48.74
CA GLY A 268 -18.71 -25.84 -47.83
C GLY A 268 -17.28 -25.54 -47.45
N TYR A 269 -16.92 -25.77 -46.18
CA TYR A 269 -15.58 -25.59 -45.66
C TYR A 269 -15.07 -26.86 -44.97
N THR A 270 -13.78 -27.12 -45.13
CA THR A 270 -13.03 -28.21 -44.50
C THR A 270 -11.73 -27.63 -43.98
N LEU A 271 -11.69 -27.34 -42.69
CA LEU A 271 -10.55 -26.73 -42.02
C LEU A 271 -9.87 -27.76 -41.13
N ASN A 272 -8.55 -27.90 -41.25
CA ASN A 272 -7.75 -28.71 -40.35
C ASN A 272 -7.20 -27.81 -39.25
N VAL A 273 -7.50 -28.12 -37.99
CA VAL A 273 -7.14 -27.29 -36.83
C VAL A 273 -6.21 -28.05 -35.90
N THR A 274 -5.12 -27.39 -35.51
CA THR A 274 -4.18 -27.84 -34.47
C THR A 274 -4.04 -26.75 -33.41
N SER A 275 -4.21 -27.13 -32.15
CA SER A 275 -3.96 -26.28 -30.98
C SER A 275 -3.50 -27.14 -29.80
N ASP A 276 -4.39 -27.63 -28.93
CA ASP A 276 -4.02 -28.52 -27.81
C ASP A 276 -3.70 -29.97 -28.26
N ASN A 277 -4.08 -30.31 -29.47
CA ASN A 277 -3.87 -31.60 -30.12
C ASN A 277 -2.53 -31.70 -30.86
N ALA A 278 -1.90 -32.89 -30.79
CA ALA A 278 -0.66 -33.19 -31.51
C ALA A 278 -0.83 -33.44 -33.02
N SER A 279 -2.04 -33.76 -33.49
CA SER A 279 -2.34 -34.03 -34.91
C SER A 279 -3.58 -33.28 -35.34
N ALA A 280 -3.59 -32.75 -36.56
CA ALA A 280 -4.67 -31.90 -37.06
C ALA A 280 -6.02 -32.61 -37.07
N VAL A 281 -7.04 -31.93 -36.53
CA VAL A 281 -8.43 -32.38 -36.53
C VAL A 281 -9.17 -31.69 -37.66
N THR A 282 -9.80 -32.46 -38.54
CA THR A 282 -10.61 -31.94 -39.63
C THR A 282 -11.99 -31.51 -39.14
N ILE A 283 -12.35 -30.27 -39.42
CA ILE A 283 -13.62 -29.64 -39.10
C ILE A 283 -14.30 -29.32 -40.43
N SER A 284 -15.43 -29.98 -40.69
CA SER A 284 -16.20 -29.79 -41.92
C SER A 284 -17.56 -29.21 -41.61
N PHE A 285 -17.95 -28.17 -42.34
CA PHE A 285 -19.26 -27.51 -42.18
C PHE A 285 -19.72 -26.89 -43.50
N GLN A 286 -20.99 -26.51 -43.55
CA GLN A 286 -21.59 -25.76 -44.65
C GLN A 286 -22.07 -24.42 -44.11
N MET A 287 -21.77 -23.35 -44.82
CA MET A 287 -22.28 -22.02 -44.51
C MET A 287 -23.74 -21.89 -44.97
N GLY A 288 -24.55 -21.16 -44.21
CA GLY A 288 -25.93 -20.84 -44.58
C GLY A 288 -26.03 -19.82 -45.73
N ALA A 289 -27.28 -19.43 -46.04
CA ALA A 289 -27.60 -18.52 -47.14
C ALA A 289 -27.16 -17.06 -46.92
N ALA A 290 -26.92 -16.68 -45.66
CA ALA A 290 -26.38 -15.40 -45.28
C ALA A 290 -25.22 -15.61 -44.28
N ASN A 291 -24.31 -14.63 -44.19
CA ASN A 291 -23.24 -14.62 -43.18
C ASN A 291 -23.72 -13.94 -41.89
N ASP A 292 -24.88 -14.37 -41.38
CA ASP A 292 -25.46 -13.92 -40.12
C ASP A 292 -25.37 -15.04 -39.06
N ALA A 293 -25.89 -14.77 -37.86
CA ALA A 293 -25.83 -15.70 -36.74
C ALA A 293 -26.38 -17.10 -37.07
N ASP A 294 -27.40 -17.19 -37.93
CA ASP A 294 -28.00 -18.46 -38.34
C ASP A 294 -27.11 -19.19 -39.36
N GLY A 295 -26.60 -18.48 -40.37
CA GLY A 295 -25.73 -19.08 -41.37
C GLY A 295 -24.33 -19.47 -40.87
N LEU A 296 -23.87 -18.90 -39.75
CA LEU A 296 -22.61 -19.23 -39.08
C LEU A 296 -22.78 -20.34 -38.01
N ALA A 297 -24.02 -20.71 -37.64
CA ALA A 297 -24.29 -21.65 -36.54
C ALA A 297 -23.70 -23.05 -36.79
N ALA A 298 -23.78 -23.56 -38.03
CA ALA A 298 -23.22 -24.85 -38.40
C ALA A 298 -21.70 -24.90 -38.24
N ALA A 299 -21.02 -23.80 -38.58
CA ALA A 299 -19.59 -23.67 -38.38
C ALA A 299 -19.24 -23.62 -36.88
N ILE A 300 -19.95 -22.80 -36.09
CA ILE A 300 -19.76 -22.71 -34.63
C ILE A 300 -19.92 -24.09 -33.97
N ASN A 301 -20.98 -24.83 -34.32
CA ASN A 301 -21.21 -26.18 -33.79
C ASN A 301 -20.11 -27.15 -34.21
N ALA A 302 -19.68 -27.13 -35.47
CA ALA A 302 -18.62 -28.02 -35.95
C ALA A 302 -17.28 -27.81 -35.22
N PHE A 303 -16.93 -26.55 -34.90
CA PHE A 303 -15.77 -26.26 -34.05
C PHE A 303 -15.98 -26.74 -32.61
N ASN A 304 -17.13 -26.43 -32.01
CA ASN A 304 -17.41 -26.77 -30.62
C ASN A 304 -17.54 -28.29 -30.39
N ASP A 305 -18.05 -29.06 -31.35
CA ASP A 305 -18.11 -30.53 -31.31
C ASP A 305 -16.71 -31.18 -31.26
N LYS A 306 -15.68 -30.47 -31.74
CA LYS A 306 -14.28 -30.90 -31.72
C LYS A 306 -13.45 -30.21 -30.64
N SER A 307 -14.05 -29.31 -29.84
CA SER A 307 -13.36 -28.54 -28.81
C SER A 307 -12.67 -29.40 -27.76
N SER A 308 -13.21 -30.57 -27.41
CA SER A 308 -12.55 -31.49 -26.46
C SER A 308 -11.25 -32.12 -26.99
N GLN A 309 -11.06 -32.11 -28.32
CA GLN A 309 -9.83 -32.60 -28.95
C GLN A 309 -8.87 -31.44 -29.24
N THR A 310 -9.37 -30.32 -29.76
CA THR A 310 -8.55 -29.18 -30.18
C THR A 310 -8.26 -28.19 -29.07
N GLY A 311 -9.07 -28.14 -28.00
CA GLY A 311 -9.03 -27.08 -26.98
C GLY A 311 -9.57 -25.72 -27.47
N VAL A 312 -10.06 -25.65 -28.71
CA VAL A 312 -10.55 -24.41 -29.34
C VAL A 312 -12.06 -24.37 -29.28
N THR A 313 -12.61 -23.29 -28.74
CA THR A 313 -14.04 -22.99 -28.74
C THR A 313 -14.35 -21.89 -29.76
N ALA A 314 -15.52 -21.97 -30.40
CA ALA A 314 -16.00 -20.99 -31.35
C ALA A 314 -17.23 -20.24 -30.81
N ARG A 315 -17.28 -18.94 -31.06
CA ARG A 315 -18.46 -18.09 -30.82
C ARG A 315 -18.68 -17.13 -31.97
N LEU A 316 -19.86 -16.54 -32.09
CA LEU A 316 -20.09 -15.43 -33.00
C LEU A 316 -19.23 -14.23 -32.59
N ASN A 317 -18.63 -13.55 -33.56
CA ASN A 317 -17.89 -12.32 -33.29
C ASN A 317 -18.83 -11.15 -32.94
N ASP A 318 -18.28 -10.11 -32.33
CA ASP A 318 -19.09 -8.97 -31.87
C ASP A 318 -19.71 -8.17 -33.05
N ALA A 319 -19.14 -8.28 -34.26
CA ALA A 319 -19.67 -7.69 -35.49
C ALA A 319 -20.80 -8.51 -36.16
N GLY A 320 -21.05 -9.75 -35.70
CA GLY A 320 -22.08 -10.65 -36.23
C GLY A 320 -21.83 -11.18 -37.65
N ASN A 321 -20.63 -11.01 -38.21
CA ASN A 321 -20.28 -11.36 -39.59
C ASN A 321 -19.19 -12.44 -39.71
N GLY A 322 -18.79 -13.04 -38.58
CA GLY A 322 -17.74 -14.04 -38.50
C GLY A 322 -17.74 -14.81 -37.17
N ILE A 323 -16.75 -15.67 -37.00
CA ILE A 323 -16.63 -16.56 -35.84
C ILE A 323 -15.33 -16.26 -35.12
N THR A 324 -15.38 -15.95 -33.83
CA THR A 324 -14.21 -15.85 -32.98
C THR A 324 -13.83 -17.24 -32.47
N LEU A 325 -12.60 -17.66 -32.74
CA LEU A 325 -11.99 -18.84 -32.14
C LEU A 325 -11.20 -18.43 -30.90
N THR A 326 -11.35 -19.20 -29.83
CA THR A 326 -10.65 -18.94 -28.57
C THR A 326 -10.01 -20.22 -28.04
N ASN A 327 -8.75 -20.12 -27.63
CA ASN A 327 -8.10 -21.07 -26.74
C ASN A 327 -7.81 -20.35 -25.41
N ALA A 328 -8.56 -20.71 -24.37
CA ALA A 328 -8.46 -20.07 -23.06
C ALA A 328 -7.13 -20.36 -22.33
N SER A 329 -6.41 -21.41 -22.73
CA SER A 329 -5.10 -21.73 -22.17
C SER A 329 -3.97 -20.91 -22.81
N GLY A 330 -4.21 -20.21 -23.92
CA GLY A 330 -3.18 -19.48 -24.66
C GLY A 330 -2.27 -20.36 -25.52
N ASN A 331 -2.75 -21.55 -25.91
CA ASN A 331 -2.07 -22.34 -26.94
C ASN A 331 -2.34 -21.77 -28.33
N ASP A 332 -1.36 -21.87 -29.22
CA ASP A 332 -1.48 -21.37 -30.58
C ASP A 332 -2.57 -22.10 -31.36
N ILE A 333 -3.12 -21.45 -32.38
CA ILE A 333 -4.14 -22.04 -33.25
C ILE A 333 -3.60 -22.04 -34.68
N ALA A 334 -3.30 -23.21 -35.24
CA ALA A 334 -3.00 -23.34 -36.65
C ALA A 334 -4.21 -23.87 -37.41
N ILE A 335 -4.51 -23.23 -38.53
CA ILE A 335 -5.66 -23.51 -39.38
C ILE A 335 -5.13 -23.76 -40.78
N SER A 336 -5.31 -24.96 -41.29
CA SER A 336 -5.06 -25.28 -42.70
C SER A 336 -6.39 -25.36 -43.44
N ASN A 337 -6.57 -24.54 -44.46
CA ASN A 337 -7.75 -24.56 -45.29
C ASN A 337 -7.63 -25.69 -46.31
N ASN A 338 -8.34 -26.79 -46.09
CA ASN A 338 -8.31 -27.96 -46.96
C ASN A 338 -9.41 -27.94 -48.04
N ASN A 339 -10.01 -26.77 -48.32
CA ASN A 339 -10.94 -26.59 -49.42
C ASN A 339 -10.23 -26.73 -50.78
N ALA A 340 -10.94 -27.30 -51.76
CA ALA A 340 -10.49 -27.28 -53.16
C ALA A 340 -10.33 -25.82 -53.66
N ALA A 341 -9.29 -25.59 -54.47
CA ALA A 341 -8.65 -24.28 -54.72
C ALA A 341 -9.53 -23.16 -55.34
N ALA A 342 -10.79 -23.40 -55.70
CA ALA A 342 -11.65 -22.42 -56.36
C ALA A 342 -12.95 -22.18 -55.58
N GLY A 343 -12.93 -21.24 -54.62
CA GLY A 343 -14.15 -20.69 -54.00
C GLY A 343 -14.27 -20.75 -52.47
N GLY A 344 -13.24 -21.22 -51.76
CA GLY A 344 -13.32 -21.46 -50.31
C GLY A 344 -12.32 -20.66 -49.46
N SER A 345 -11.96 -19.42 -49.83
CA SER A 345 -11.07 -18.62 -48.98
C SER A 345 -11.75 -18.30 -47.65
N VAL A 346 -10.98 -18.29 -46.57
CA VAL A 346 -11.39 -17.80 -45.24
C VAL A 346 -10.33 -16.83 -44.75
N THR A 347 -10.73 -15.74 -44.10
CA THR A 347 -9.78 -14.78 -43.52
C THR A 347 -9.63 -15.08 -42.03
N VAL A 348 -8.40 -15.37 -41.59
CA VAL A 348 -8.04 -15.57 -40.18
C VAL A 348 -7.38 -14.28 -39.68
N GLY A 349 -8.10 -13.50 -38.86
CA GLY A 349 -7.72 -12.15 -38.47
C GLY A 349 -7.61 -11.24 -39.69
N THR A 350 -6.38 -10.87 -40.06
CA THR A 350 -6.07 -10.10 -41.28
C THR A 350 -5.54 -10.96 -42.42
N GLN A 351 -5.31 -12.27 -42.20
CA GLN A 351 -4.68 -13.15 -43.17
C GLN A 351 -5.71 -13.91 -44.00
N ALA A 352 -5.78 -13.58 -45.29
CA ALA A 352 -6.56 -14.36 -46.25
C ALA A 352 -5.91 -15.75 -46.47
N THR A 353 -6.68 -16.80 -46.22
CA THR A 353 -6.24 -18.20 -46.32
C THR A 353 -7.02 -18.89 -47.44
N ALA A 354 -6.42 -18.94 -48.63
CA ALA A 354 -6.97 -19.62 -49.80
C ALA A 354 -7.01 -21.15 -49.61
N GLY A 355 -7.72 -21.86 -50.50
CA GLY A 355 -7.73 -23.33 -50.48
C GLY A 355 -6.31 -23.90 -50.64
N GLY A 356 -5.95 -24.84 -49.76
CA GLY A 356 -4.61 -25.41 -49.62
C GLY A 356 -3.62 -24.57 -48.80
N ALA A 357 -3.97 -23.35 -48.40
CA ALA A 357 -3.10 -22.50 -47.58
C ALA A 357 -3.32 -22.73 -46.07
N SER A 358 -2.36 -22.31 -45.26
CA SER A 358 -2.46 -22.34 -43.80
C SER A 358 -2.27 -20.95 -43.20
N ALA A 359 -2.90 -20.73 -42.05
CA ALA A 359 -2.66 -19.60 -41.18
C ALA A 359 -2.29 -20.11 -39.78
N TYR A 360 -1.26 -19.53 -39.19
CA TYR A 360 -0.83 -19.82 -37.83
C TYR A 360 -1.08 -18.61 -36.95
N VAL A 361 -1.79 -18.81 -35.84
CA VAL A 361 -2.18 -17.78 -34.88
C VAL A 361 -1.40 -18.00 -33.61
N THR A 362 -0.49 -17.09 -33.31
CA THR A 362 0.21 -17.09 -32.02
C THR A 362 -0.62 -16.43 -30.96
N GLY A 363 -0.72 -17.07 -29.79
CA GLY A 363 -1.43 -16.52 -28.63
C GLY A 363 -0.84 -15.20 -28.15
N GLU A 364 -1.65 -14.41 -27.45
CA GLU A 364 -1.20 -13.21 -26.78
C GLU A 364 -0.78 -13.50 -25.33
N LEU A 365 0.12 -12.66 -24.85
CA LEU A 365 0.63 -12.67 -23.50
C LEU A 365 0.37 -11.31 -22.86
N VAL A 366 -0.13 -11.35 -21.64
CA VAL A 366 -0.42 -10.19 -20.83
C VAL A 366 0.30 -10.35 -19.50
N LEU A 367 1.06 -9.34 -19.11
CA LEU A 367 1.70 -9.25 -17.81
C LEU A 367 1.00 -8.20 -16.97
N ASP A 368 0.74 -8.51 -15.72
CA ASP A 368 0.05 -7.66 -14.75
C ASP A 368 0.88 -7.58 -13.45
N SER A 369 0.85 -6.41 -12.80
CA SER A 369 1.47 -6.18 -11.49
C SER A 369 0.85 -4.98 -10.77
N ASP A 370 0.83 -5.01 -9.44
CA ASP A 370 0.41 -3.88 -8.60
C ASP A 370 1.40 -2.70 -8.63
N LYS A 371 2.61 -2.93 -9.15
CA LYS A 371 3.70 -1.95 -9.23
C LYS A 371 4.17 -1.78 -10.67
N THR A 372 4.84 -0.67 -10.95
CA THR A 372 5.50 -0.46 -12.24
C THR A 372 6.58 -1.51 -12.48
N PHE A 373 6.65 -2.04 -13.69
CA PHE A 373 7.67 -2.99 -14.13
C PHE A 373 8.08 -2.68 -15.58
N GLY A 374 9.15 -3.32 -16.04
CA GLY A 374 9.61 -3.23 -17.41
C GLY A 374 10.00 -4.58 -17.99
N LEU A 375 10.12 -4.61 -19.31
CA LEU A 375 10.74 -5.70 -20.05
C LEU A 375 11.96 -5.15 -20.78
N THR A 376 13.04 -5.91 -20.75
CA THR A 376 14.22 -5.65 -21.58
C THR A 376 14.53 -6.89 -22.38
N THR A 377 14.41 -6.81 -23.70
CA THR A 377 14.83 -7.88 -24.61
C THR A 377 16.27 -7.60 -25.06
N GLY A 378 17.12 -8.63 -25.09
CA GLY A 378 18.49 -8.47 -25.56
C GLY A 378 18.51 -8.15 -27.05
N ALA A 379 18.62 -6.87 -27.42
CA ALA A 379 19.02 -6.28 -28.72
C ALA A 379 18.55 -6.93 -30.04
N THR A 380 17.55 -7.80 -30.05
CA THR A 380 17.11 -8.52 -31.25
C THR A 380 15.75 -7.96 -31.65
N THR A 381 15.78 -6.92 -32.49
CA THR A 381 14.61 -6.29 -33.13
C THR A 381 14.08 -7.08 -34.32
N THR A 382 14.57 -8.31 -34.53
CA THR A 382 14.12 -9.17 -35.62
C THR A 382 12.65 -9.51 -35.41
N ALA A 383 11.81 -9.18 -36.40
CA ALA A 383 10.41 -9.59 -36.41
C ALA A 383 10.33 -11.12 -36.30
N GLY A 384 9.53 -11.61 -35.36
CA GLY A 384 9.28 -13.03 -35.18
C GLY A 384 10.23 -13.77 -34.23
N VAL A 385 10.77 -13.11 -33.21
CA VAL A 385 11.62 -13.77 -32.18
C VAL A 385 11.14 -13.53 -30.75
N SER A 386 10.05 -12.76 -30.56
CA SER A 386 9.48 -12.49 -29.23
C SER A 386 8.00 -12.12 -29.32
N PHE A 387 7.22 -12.47 -28.29
CA PHE A 387 5.84 -12.02 -28.09
C PHE A 387 5.74 -10.50 -27.94
N PHE A 388 6.83 -9.82 -27.57
CA PHE A 388 6.89 -8.37 -27.41
C PHE A 388 7.80 -7.78 -28.49
N LYS A 389 7.22 -7.03 -29.43
CA LYS A 389 7.91 -6.47 -30.61
C LYS A 389 8.78 -5.23 -30.30
N VAL A 390 9.32 -5.12 -29.08
CA VAL A 390 10.05 -3.92 -28.61
C VAL A 390 11.31 -4.33 -27.81
N ALA A 391 12.38 -3.55 -27.97
CA ALA A 391 13.64 -3.75 -27.23
C ALA A 391 13.49 -3.49 -25.72
N ASN A 392 12.73 -2.46 -25.36
CA ASN A 392 12.39 -2.13 -23.98
C ASN A 392 10.92 -1.74 -23.88
N ALA A 393 10.19 -2.32 -22.94
CA ALA A 393 8.81 -1.99 -22.65
C ALA A 393 8.68 -1.52 -21.20
N SER A 394 7.91 -0.46 -20.96
CA SER A 394 7.52 -0.05 -19.61
C SER A 394 6.04 -0.37 -19.41
N SER A 395 5.69 -0.79 -18.20
CA SER A 395 4.30 -1.07 -17.83
C SER A 395 3.44 0.18 -17.91
N GLN A 396 2.20 0.01 -18.37
CA GLN A 396 1.24 1.10 -18.46
C GLN A 396 0.18 0.94 -17.37
N LEU A 397 -0.06 2.01 -16.62
CA LEU A 397 -1.07 2.00 -15.56
C LEU A 397 -2.48 2.00 -16.14
N GLN A 398 -3.22 0.93 -15.87
CA GLN A 398 -4.67 0.86 -15.99
C GLN A 398 -5.28 1.37 -14.68
N ALA A 399 -5.69 2.63 -14.70
CA ALA A 399 -6.18 3.32 -13.52
C ALA A 399 -7.60 2.85 -13.13
N VAL A 400 -7.90 2.88 -11.83
CA VAL A 400 -9.25 2.56 -11.28
C VAL A 400 -10.34 3.51 -11.81
N ASN A 401 -9.98 4.69 -12.30
CA ASN A 401 -10.93 5.59 -12.97
C ASN A 401 -11.49 5.01 -14.30
N ASN A 402 -10.84 4.00 -14.86
CA ASN A 402 -11.16 3.43 -16.17
C ASN A 402 -11.81 2.04 -16.09
N LEU A 403 -12.37 1.67 -14.93
CA LEU A 403 -13.11 0.42 -14.79
C LEU A 403 -14.37 0.46 -15.67
N ASP A 404 -14.57 -0.61 -16.44
CA ASP A 404 -15.66 -0.77 -17.39
C ASP A 404 -16.13 -2.23 -17.42
N VAL A 405 -17.43 -2.44 -17.38
CA VAL A 405 -18.05 -3.77 -17.45
C VAL A 405 -19.07 -3.87 -18.59
N SER A 406 -19.01 -2.98 -19.58
CA SER A 406 -19.93 -2.94 -20.72
C SER A 406 -19.83 -4.16 -21.66
N SER A 407 -18.70 -4.87 -21.65
CA SER A 407 -18.46 -6.09 -22.42
C SER A 407 -17.80 -7.18 -21.56
N VAL A 408 -17.84 -8.43 -22.03
CA VAL A 408 -17.20 -9.56 -21.34
C VAL A 408 -15.69 -9.36 -21.24
N ASP A 409 -15.06 -8.82 -22.28
CA ASP A 409 -13.63 -8.50 -22.26
C ASP A 409 -13.31 -7.37 -21.27
N ALA A 410 -14.09 -6.29 -21.30
CA ALA A 410 -13.95 -5.18 -20.35
C ALA A 410 -14.14 -5.66 -18.90
N ALA A 411 -15.12 -6.53 -18.64
CA ALA A 411 -15.34 -7.12 -17.33
C ALA A 411 -14.13 -7.94 -16.83
N ASN A 412 -13.53 -8.77 -17.69
CA ASN A 412 -12.32 -9.53 -17.34
C ASN A 412 -11.12 -8.61 -17.06
N ARG A 413 -10.96 -7.52 -17.83
CA ARG A 413 -9.94 -6.49 -17.56
C ARG A 413 -10.19 -5.80 -16.22
N THR A 414 -11.43 -5.43 -15.94
CA THR A 414 -11.86 -4.83 -14.68
C THR A 414 -11.57 -5.74 -13.48
N LEU A 415 -11.75 -7.05 -13.58
CA LEU A 415 -11.36 -8.00 -12.53
C LEU A 415 -9.86 -7.91 -12.20
N ALA A 416 -9.00 -7.93 -13.22
CA ALA A 416 -7.55 -7.80 -13.02
C ALA A 416 -7.17 -6.42 -12.42
N MET A 417 -7.84 -5.35 -12.85
CA MET A 417 -7.62 -4.00 -12.29
C MET A 417 -8.03 -3.91 -10.83
N VAL A 418 -9.19 -4.48 -10.47
CA VAL A 418 -9.72 -4.47 -9.10
C VAL A 418 -8.88 -5.34 -8.18
N ASP A 419 -8.45 -6.54 -8.61
CA ASP A 419 -7.60 -7.42 -7.79
C ASP A 419 -6.25 -6.74 -7.46
N SER A 420 -5.65 -6.05 -8.44
CA SER A 420 -4.46 -5.22 -8.23
C SER A 420 -4.74 -4.04 -7.30
N ALA A 421 -5.85 -3.32 -7.51
CA ALA A 421 -6.24 -2.19 -6.66
C ALA A 421 -6.48 -2.61 -5.21
N MET A 422 -7.13 -3.76 -4.99
CA MET A 422 -7.33 -4.35 -3.66
C MET A 422 -5.98 -4.66 -3.00
N SER A 423 -5.03 -5.26 -3.73
CA SER A 423 -3.67 -5.51 -3.22
C SER A 423 -2.96 -4.23 -2.77
N VAL A 424 -3.08 -3.13 -3.53
CA VAL A 424 -2.52 -1.82 -3.15
C VAL A 424 -3.19 -1.27 -1.89
N VAL A 425 -4.52 -1.35 -1.79
CA VAL A 425 -5.29 -0.90 -0.61
C VAL A 425 -4.90 -1.70 0.62
N ASP A 426 -4.88 -3.03 0.53
CA ASP A 426 -4.52 -3.92 1.63
C ASP A 426 -3.06 -3.72 2.07
N GLY A 427 -2.15 -3.54 1.13
CA GLY A 427 -0.75 -3.20 1.41
C GLY A 427 -0.61 -1.90 2.21
N GLN A 428 -1.39 -0.88 1.90
CA GLN A 428 -1.38 0.37 2.68
C GLN A 428 -2.08 0.23 4.04
N ARG A 429 -3.18 -0.52 4.13
CA ARG A 429 -3.84 -0.81 5.42
C ARG A 429 -2.91 -1.57 6.35
N ALA A 430 -2.14 -2.53 5.84
CA ALA A 430 -1.11 -3.22 6.60
C ALA A 430 -0.03 -2.25 7.12
N ARG A 431 0.40 -1.27 6.31
CA ARG A 431 1.35 -0.23 6.75
C ARG A 431 0.77 0.65 7.86
N TYR A 432 -0.50 1.04 7.77
CA TYR A 432 -1.16 1.78 8.84
C TYR A 432 -1.33 0.95 10.11
N GLY A 433 -1.66 -0.33 10.01
CA GLY A 433 -1.70 -1.24 11.16
C GLY A 433 -0.34 -1.36 11.85
N ALA A 434 0.73 -1.57 11.09
CA ALA A 434 2.09 -1.59 11.63
C ALA A 434 2.49 -0.25 12.29
N LEU A 435 2.07 0.87 11.71
CA LEU A 435 2.29 2.21 12.26
C LEU A 435 1.54 2.40 13.60
N GLN A 436 0.29 1.94 13.70
CA GLN A 436 -0.48 1.96 14.96
C GLN A 436 0.24 1.17 16.06
N SER A 437 0.66 -0.08 15.79
CA SER A 437 1.42 -0.88 16.76
C SER A 437 2.74 -0.23 17.17
N ARG A 438 3.41 0.47 16.24
CA ARG A 438 4.64 1.22 16.54
C ARG A 438 4.35 2.43 17.45
N PHE A 439 3.24 3.13 17.26
CA PHE A 439 2.85 4.21 18.16
C PHE A 439 2.43 3.70 19.54
N GLU A 440 1.65 2.62 19.63
CA GLU A 440 1.23 2.01 20.90
C GLU A 440 2.43 1.57 21.75
N THR A 441 3.38 0.86 21.14
CA THR A 441 4.62 0.44 21.82
C THR A 441 5.47 1.64 22.24
N THR A 442 5.52 2.69 21.44
CA THR A 442 6.22 3.93 21.79
C THR A 442 5.54 4.64 22.97
N ILE A 443 4.20 4.71 22.99
CA ILE A 443 3.43 5.29 24.10
C ILE A 443 3.69 4.52 25.40
N ALA A 444 3.65 3.18 25.36
CA ALA A 444 3.93 2.36 26.53
C ALA A 444 5.34 2.62 27.08
N ASN A 445 6.35 2.70 26.21
CA ASN A 445 7.72 3.02 26.62
C ASN A 445 7.84 4.45 27.19
N LEU A 446 7.20 5.44 26.56
CA LEU A 446 7.17 6.81 27.07
C LEU A 446 6.52 6.89 28.47
N GLN A 447 5.44 6.15 28.71
CA GLN A 447 4.79 6.10 30.02
C GLN A 447 5.72 5.54 31.09
N THR A 448 6.41 4.44 30.82
CA THR A 448 7.43 3.89 31.72
C THR A 448 8.59 4.87 31.96
N ALA A 449 9.04 5.58 30.92
CA ALA A 449 10.10 6.58 31.06
C ALA A 449 9.65 7.81 31.88
N ILE A 450 8.40 8.25 31.71
CA ILE A 450 7.77 9.32 32.51
C ILE A 450 7.69 8.91 33.98
N GLU A 451 7.26 7.68 34.27
CA GLU A 451 7.16 7.15 35.64
C GLU A 451 8.53 7.11 36.32
N ASN A 452 9.52 6.51 35.66
CA ASN A 452 10.89 6.43 36.17
C ASN A 452 11.53 7.81 36.37
N SER A 453 11.32 8.74 35.42
CA SER A 453 11.83 10.11 35.53
C SER A 453 11.12 10.89 36.64
N SER A 454 9.83 10.64 36.86
CA SER A 454 9.06 11.23 37.96
C SER A 454 9.53 10.72 39.31
N ALA A 455 9.79 9.42 39.44
CA ALA A 455 10.38 8.81 40.63
C ALA A 455 11.81 9.32 40.90
N ALA A 456 12.61 9.50 39.84
CA ALA A 456 13.94 10.11 39.96
C ALA A 456 13.86 11.58 40.41
N ARG A 457 12.94 12.38 39.84
CA ARG A 457 12.71 13.76 40.25
C ARG A 457 12.24 13.85 41.71
N SER A 458 11.29 13.01 42.11
CA SER A 458 10.77 12.95 43.48
C SER A 458 11.88 12.73 44.50
N ARG A 459 12.79 11.77 44.26
CA ARG A 459 13.97 11.54 45.12
C ARG A 459 14.90 12.74 45.24
N VAL A 460 14.95 13.61 44.24
CA VAL A 460 15.81 14.80 44.25
C VAL A 460 15.09 15.98 44.92
N GLN A 461 13.82 16.20 44.59
CA GLN A 461 13.13 17.45 44.87
C GLN A 461 12.18 17.38 46.07
N ASP A 462 11.55 16.22 46.33
CA ASP A 462 10.52 16.10 47.36
C ASP A 462 11.13 15.97 48.75
N ALA A 463 10.41 16.47 49.76
CA ALA A 463 10.80 16.35 51.16
C ALA A 463 10.22 15.08 51.80
N ASP A 464 11.01 14.40 52.62
CA ASP A 464 10.50 13.35 53.50
C ASP A 464 9.85 14.00 54.74
N PHE A 465 8.52 13.93 54.79
CA PHE A 465 7.70 14.47 55.87
C PHE A 465 8.10 13.95 57.25
N ALA A 466 8.52 12.69 57.37
CA ALA A 466 8.93 12.12 58.66
C ALA A 466 10.21 12.81 59.17
N SER A 467 11.16 13.05 58.27
CA SER A 467 12.40 13.75 58.61
C SER A 467 12.18 15.23 58.92
N GLU A 468 11.32 15.92 58.14
CA GLU A 468 11.12 17.35 58.33
C GLU A 468 10.19 17.70 59.50
N THR A 469 9.25 16.82 59.86
CA THR A 469 8.49 16.97 61.11
C THR A 469 9.40 16.81 62.33
N ALA A 470 10.34 15.84 62.31
CA ALA A 470 11.33 15.70 63.38
C ALA A 470 12.26 16.92 63.49
N ASN A 471 12.69 17.49 62.35
CA ASN A 471 13.49 18.71 62.33
C ASN A 471 12.69 19.93 62.83
N LEU A 472 11.42 20.05 62.44
CA LEU A 472 10.51 21.09 62.92
C LEU A 472 10.35 21.01 64.44
N SER A 473 10.03 19.84 64.98
CA SER A 473 9.89 19.64 66.42
C SER A 473 11.19 19.95 67.17
N ARG A 474 12.34 19.50 66.64
CA ARG A 474 13.66 19.85 67.20
C ARG A 474 13.89 21.37 67.20
N ALA A 475 13.59 22.05 66.10
CA ALA A 475 13.77 23.49 65.98
C ALA A 475 12.83 24.28 66.90
N GLN A 476 11.58 23.83 67.08
CA GLN A 476 10.63 24.43 68.03
C GLN A 476 11.12 24.28 69.49
N ILE A 477 11.60 23.09 69.87
CA ILE A 477 12.14 22.84 71.21
C ILE A 477 13.40 23.69 71.45
N LEU A 478 14.31 23.77 70.47
CA LEU A 478 15.51 24.60 70.55
C LEU A 478 15.19 26.10 70.59
N GLN A 479 14.12 26.54 69.92
CA GLN A 479 13.68 27.93 69.98
C GLN A 479 13.18 28.27 71.40
N GLN A 480 12.37 27.39 72.00
CA GLN A 480 11.88 27.56 73.39
C GLN A 480 13.03 27.51 74.40
N ALA A 481 14.00 26.60 74.22
CA ALA A 481 15.19 26.55 75.06
C ALA A 481 16.10 27.78 74.85
N GLY A 482 16.23 28.26 73.61
CA GLY A 482 17.03 29.44 73.26
C GLY A 482 16.46 30.73 73.84
N THR A 483 15.14 30.91 73.84
CA THR A 483 14.49 32.08 74.48
C THR A 483 14.66 32.04 75.99
N ALA A 484 14.55 30.87 76.62
CA ALA A 484 14.82 30.69 78.05
C ALA A 484 16.30 30.99 78.41
N MET A 485 17.24 30.52 77.59
CA MET A 485 18.67 30.77 77.78
C MET A 485 19.05 32.24 77.57
N VAL A 486 18.45 32.94 76.59
CA VAL A 486 18.63 34.39 76.42
C VAL A 486 18.07 35.14 77.63
N ALA A 487 16.89 34.75 78.13
CA ALA A 487 16.29 35.34 79.33
C ALA A 487 17.20 35.17 80.55
N GLN A 488 17.77 33.98 80.76
CA GLN A 488 18.69 33.70 81.87
C GLN A 488 20.05 34.38 81.69
N ALA A 489 20.60 34.40 80.47
CA ALA A 489 21.84 35.11 80.15
C ALA A 489 21.74 36.62 80.36
N ASN A 490 20.55 37.20 80.17
CA ASN A 490 20.27 38.61 80.45
C ASN A 490 20.11 38.93 81.95
N GLN A 491 19.88 37.93 82.81
CA GLN A 491 19.81 38.08 84.27
C GLN A 491 21.17 37.98 84.95
N LEU A 492 22.17 37.31 84.36
CA LEU A 492 23.53 37.19 84.92
C LEU A 492 24.18 38.53 85.36
N PRO A 493 24.05 39.64 84.62
CA PRO A 493 24.57 40.94 85.03
C PRO A 493 23.94 41.48 86.33
N GLN A 494 22.72 41.06 86.69
CA GLN A 494 22.07 41.46 87.94
C GLN A 494 22.73 40.84 89.19
N GLY A 495 23.44 39.72 89.04
CA GLY A 495 24.23 39.13 90.13
C GLY A 495 25.40 40.03 90.57
N VAL A 496 25.88 40.92 89.70
CA VAL A 496 26.92 41.90 90.03
C VAL A 496 26.38 43.05 90.88
N LEU A 497 25.11 43.44 90.69
CA LEU A 497 24.43 44.41 91.55
C LEU A 497 24.24 43.89 92.99
N ALA A 498 24.13 42.57 93.19
CA ALA A 498 24.09 41.97 94.52
C ALA A 498 25.45 42.00 95.25
N LEU A 499 26.56 42.14 94.52
CA LEU A 499 27.91 42.26 95.09
C LEU A 499 28.28 43.71 95.46
N LEU A 500 27.51 44.68 94.95
CA LEU A 500 27.66 46.12 95.19
C LEU A 500 26.69 46.66 96.26
N ARG A 501 25.90 45.79 96.91
CA ARG A 501 24.97 46.14 97.98
C ARG A 501 25.53 45.87 99.36
#